data_AF-A0A2T4DB99-F1
#
_entry.id   AF-A0A2T4DB99-F1
#
_cell.length_a   1.000
_cell.length_b   1.000
_cell.length_c   1.000
_cell.angle_alpha   90.00
_cell.angle_beta   90.00
_cell.angle_gamma   90.00
#
_symmetry.space_group_name_H-M   'P 1'
#
loop_
_entity.id
_entity.type
_entity.pdbx_description
1 polymer ?
#
loop_
_entity_poly.entity_id
_entity_poly.type
_entity_poly.pdbx_seq_one_letter_code
_entity_poly.pdbx_strand_id
1 'polypeptide(L)' 'EPRFVDVEVTVPEQEHGMERVLRLRIQALLYADPEPEHIMFDSEVEPVHLGLTIRDYLA' A
#
# COMPACT_ATOMS: atom_id res chain seq x y z
N GLU A 1 -6.86 3.14 9.11
CA GLU A 1 -7.45 1.90 9.63
C GLU A 1 -6.93 1.65 11.04
N PRO A 2 -7.77 1.57 12.08
CA PRO A 2 -7.34 1.44 13.48
C PRO A 2 -6.85 0.05 13.87
N ARG A 3 -7.14 -1.00 13.08
CA ARG A 3 -6.68 -2.37 13.36
C ARG A 3 -5.21 -2.61 13.02
N PHE A 4 -4.53 -1.68 12.38
CA PHE A 4 -3.11 -1.83 12.09
C PHE A 4 -2.28 -1.57 13.35
N VAL A 5 -1.60 -2.61 13.84
CA VAL A 5 -0.72 -2.57 15.03
C VAL A 5 0.61 -1.94 14.68
N ASP A 6 1.15 -2.27 13.51
CA ASP A 6 2.36 -1.70 12.94
C ASP A 6 2.14 -1.47 11.44
N VAL A 7 2.74 -0.41 10.89
CA VAL A 7 2.59 0.00 9.50
C VAL A 7 3.90 0.56 8.97
N GLU A 8 4.40 -0.03 7.90
CA GLU A 8 5.49 0.51 7.09
C GLU A 8 4.95 0.95 5.72
N VAL A 9 5.33 2.14 5.29
CA VAL A 9 4.98 2.67 3.97
C VAL A 9 6.26 2.97 3.20
N THR A 10 6.38 2.40 2.02
CA THR A 10 7.54 2.60 1.13
C THR A 10 7.09 3.11 -0.23
N VAL A 11 7.97 3.87 -0.89
CA VAL A 11 7.83 4.26 -2.28
C VAL A 11 8.79 3.38 -3.07
N PRO A 12 8.30 2.35 -3.79
CA PRO A 12 9.18 1.46 -4.55
C PRO A 12 9.94 2.26 -5.62
N GLU A 13 11.21 1.93 -5.81
CA GLU A 13 12.03 2.57 -6.84
C GLU A 13 11.39 2.39 -8.21
N GLN A 14 11.14 3.50 -8.91
CA GLN A 14 10.56 3.48 -10.25
C GLN A 14 11.70 3.36 -11.28
N GLU A 15 11.81 2.19 -11.89
CA GLU A 15 12.61 2.00 -13.09
C GLU A 15 11.92 2.70 -14.28
N HIS A 16 12.30 3.95 -14.54
CA HIS A 16 12.02 4.73 -15.74
C HIS A 16 10.67 5.50 -15.81
N GLY A 17 10.80 6.83 -15.88
CA GLY A 17 10.04 7.67 -16.83
C GLY A 17 8.66 8.15 -16.43
N MET A 18 8.52 9.47 -16.18
CA MET A 18 7.32 10.31 -16.37
C MET A 18 5.95 9.79 -15.86
N GLU A 19 5.91 8.77 -15.01
CA GLU A 19 4.66 8.31 -14.43
C GLU A 19 4.15 9.35 -13.44
N ARG A 20 3.00 9.93 -13.76
CA ARG A 20 2.32 10.90 -12.90
C ARG A 20 1.46 10.20 -11.85
N VAL A 21 1.80 8.97 -11.49
CA VAL A 21 1.11 8.14 -10.51
C VAL A 21 2.08 7.85 -9.38
N LEU A 22 1.71 8.20 -8.16
CA LEU A 22 2.48 7.84 -6.97
C LEU A 22 2.11 6.41 -6.57
N ARG A 23 3.10 5.53 -6.52
CA ARG A 23 2.95 4.18 -5.98
C ARG A 23 3.41 4.13 -4.53
N LEU A 24 2.57 3.59 -3.66
CA LEU A 24 2.85 3.35 -2.26
C LEU A 24 2.72 1.86 -1.99
N ARG A 25 3.73 1.25 -1.38
CA ARG A 25 3.62 -0.09 -0.83
C ARG A 25 3.39 0.03 0.66
N ILE A 26 2.30 -0.56 1.13
CA ILE A 26 1.93 -0.56 2.54
C ILE A 26 2.05 -1.99 3.05
N GLN A 27 2.85 -2.15 4.10
CA GLN A 27 3.01 -3.38 4.85
C GLN A 27 2.46 -3.12 6.24
N ALA A 28 1.55 -3.96 6.73
CA ALA A 28 0.98 -3.78 8.05
C ALA A 28 0.82 -5.10 8.78
N LEU A 29 0.97 -5.04 10.10
CA LEU A 29 0.51 -6.08 11.01
C LEU A 29 -0.92 -5.75 11.42
N LEU A 30 -1.89 -6.50 10.91
CA LEU A 30 -3.31 -6.33 11.21
C LEU A 30 -3.68 -7.13 12.46
N TYR A 31 -4.28 -6.47 13.45
CA TYR A 31 -4.92 -7.15 14.55
C TYR A 31 -6.15 -7.92 14.06
N ALA A 32 -6.09 -9.24 14.14
CA ALA A 32 -7.16 -10.17 13.81
C ALA A 32 -7.26 -11.26 14.90
N ASP A 33 -8.45 -11.86 15.02
CA ASP A 33 -8.74 -12.99 15.92
C ASP A 33 -8.82 -14.26 15.06
N PRO A 34 -8.06 -15.34 15.35
CA PRO A 34 -7.31 -15.61 16.59
C PRO A 34 -5.89 -15.06 16.67
N GLU A 35 -5.26 -14.73 15.55
CA GLU A 35 -3.86 -14.29 15.52
C GLU A 35 -3.68 -13.09 14.57
N PRO A 36 -2.72 -12.19 14.83
CA PRO A 36 -2.40 -11.08 13.92
C PRO A 36 -1.97 -11.56 12.53
N GLU A 37 -2.36 -10.81 11.50
CA GLU A 37 -2.09 -11.13 10.09
C GLU A 37 -1.15 -10.10 9.45
N HIS A 38 -0.15 -10.56 8.70
CA HIS A 38 0.65 -9.69 7.84
C HIS A 38 -0.10 -9.42 6.54
N ILE A 39 -0.37 -8.15 6.27
CA ILE A 39 -0.97 -7.73 5.00
C ILE A 39 -0.02 -6.84 4.23
N MET A 40 -0.06 -6.95 2.90
CA MET A 40 0.65 -6.08 1.98
C MET A 40 -0.29 -5.70 0.85
N PHE A 41 -0.27 -4.42 0.49
CA PHE A 41 -0.99 -3.92 -0.67
C PHE A 41 -0.25 -2.76 -1.30
N ASP A 42 -0.40 -2.65 -2.62
CA ASP A 42 0.11 -1.54 -3.38
C ASP A 42 -1.03 -0.56 -3.66
N SER A 43 -0.77 0.73 -3.48
CA SER A 43 -1.69 1.81 -3.76
C SER A 43 -1.15 2.71 -4.86
N GLU A 44 -2.00 3.03 -5.81
CA GLU A 44 -1.73 3.97 -6.90
C GLU A 44 -2.55 5.23 -6.70
N VAL A 45 -1.88 6.38 -6.64
CA VAL A 45 -2.50 7.70 -6.48
C VAL A 45 -2.29 8.52 -7.75
N GLU A 46 -3.40 8.92 -8.37
CA GLU A 46 -3.43 9.86 -9.50
C GLU A 46 -3.70 11.29 -8.99
N PRO A 47 -2.69 12.17 -8.89
CA PRO A 47 -2.81 13.48 -8.26
C PRO A 47 -3.70 14.46 -9.03
N VAL A 48 -3.84 14.30 -10.35
CA VAL A 48 -4.65 15.21 -11.19
C VAL A 48 -6.13 14.92 -11.06
N HIS A 49 -6.50 13.64 -10.99
CA HIS A 49 -7.90 13.19 -10.93
C HIS A 49 -8.34 12.80 -9.52
N LEU A 50 -7.44 12.91 -8.53
CA LEU A 50 -7.61 12.40 -7.17
C LEU A 50 -8.01 10.92 -7.14
N GLY A 51 -7.55 10.15 -8.12
CA GLY A 51 -7.83 8.73 -8.22
C GLY A 51 -7.01 7.96 -7.19
N LEU A 52 -7.66 7.03 -6.48
CA LEU A 52 -7.01 6.09 -5.56
C LEU A 52 -7.38 4.68 -5.97
N THR A 53 -6.38 3.89 -6.32
CA THR A 53 -6.53 2.46 -6.58
C THR A 53 -5.76 1.67 -5.53
N ILE A 54 -6.35 0.60 -5.01
CA ILE A 54 -5.73 -0.31 -4.06
C ILE A 54 -5.70 -1.69 -4.70
N ARG A 55 -4.52 -2.32 -4.70
CA ARG A 55 -4.32 -3.67 -5.23
C ARG A 55 -3.75 -4.54 -4.12
N ASP A 56 -4.41 -5.66 -3.88
CA ASP A 56 -3.88 -6.67 -2.97
C ASP A 56 -2.56 -7.20 -3.55
N TYR A 57 -1.57 -7.34 -2.67
CA TYR A 57 -0.31 -7.94 -3.07
C TYR A 57 -0.43 -9.47 -2.95
N LEU A 58 -0.58 -10.15 -4.08
CA LEU A 58 -0.43 -11.61 -4.15
C LEU A 58 1.06 -11.92 -4.27
N ALA A 59 1.63 -12.54 -3.24
CA ALA A 59 3.02 -12.96 -3.20
C ALA A 59 3.37 -14.01 -4.25
#